data_AF-A0A060H6N1-F1
#
_entry.id   AF-A0A060H6N1-F1
#
_cell.length_a   1.000
_cell.length_b   1.000
_cell.length_c   1.000
_cell.angle_alpha   90.00
_cell.angle_beta   90.00
_cell.angle_gamma   90.00
#
_symmetry.space_group_name_H-M   'P 1'
#
loop_
_entity.id
_entity.type
_entity.pdbx_description
1 polymer ?
#
loop_
_entity_poly.entity_id
_entity_poly.type
_entity_poly.pdbx_seq_one_letter_code
_entity_poly.pdbx_strand_id
1 'polypeptide(L)'
;MTSLQNTLFYYSYEDVIHDCVTALGGFKKVGNMLWPDMPADDAGRKLASCLNPNKREKLDLSELRLIRVEARKAGVHILAHYEARDAGYTEPQPLNPEDEAAQLQREFIAAVKGLETLQARMARTVS
;
A
#
# COMPACT_ATOMS: atom_id res chain seq x y z
N MET A 1 -17.08 18.61 -2.75
CA MET A 1 -16.72 17.32 -3.39
C MET A 1 -15.62 17.60 -4.39
N THR A 2 -14.37 17.57 -3.93
CA THR A 2 -13.22 17.92 -4.77
C THR A 2 -12.99 16.78 -5.74
N SER A 3 -13.21 17.07 -7.02
CA SER A 3 -12.95 16.16 -8.14
C SER A 3 -11.48 15.71 -8.09
N LEU A 4 -11.23 14.44 -7.75
CA LEU A 4 -9.96 13.77 -8.04
C LEU A 4 -9.92 13.56 -9.56
N GLN A 5 -9.53 14.61 -10.29
CA GLN A 5 -9.21 14.47 -11.71
C GLN A 5 -8.01 13.55 -11.82
N ASN A 6 -8.34 12.31 -12.13
CA ASN A 6 -7.54 11.23 -12.64
C ASN A 6 -6.38 11.76 -13.52
N THR A 7 -5.18 11.90 -12.94
CA THR A 7 -3.93 12.16 -13.67
C THR A 7 -3.63 10.92 -14.52
N LEU A 8 -4.29 10.81 -15.67
CA LEU A 8 -4.29 9.61 -16.50
C LEU A 8 -2.93 9.36 -17.18
N PHE A 9 -2.01 10.34 -17.11
CA PHE A 9 -0.67 10.29 -17.68
C PHE A 9 0.33 10.96 -16.72
N TYR A 10 1.14 10.16 -16.05
CA TYR A 10 2.37 10.63 -15.40
C TYR A 10 3.51 10.62 -16.43
N TYR A 11 4.32 11.67 -16.44
CA TYR A 11 5.44 11.81 -17.38
C TYR A 11 6.76 11.32 -16.79
N SER A 12 6.85 11.25 -15.46
CA SER A 12 8.00 10.73 -14.74
C SER A 12 7.57 9.97 -13.49
N TYR A 13 8.47 9.14 -12.98
CA TYR A 13 8.25 8.41 -11.74
C TYR A 13 8.21 9.37 -10.54
N GLU A 14 8.99 10.46 -10.59
CA GLU A 14 8.99 11.52 -9.61
C GLU A 14 7.62 12.21 -9.47
N ASP A 15 6.89 12.41 -10.58
CA ASP A 15 5.53 12.97 -10.55
C ASP A 15 4.56 12.06 -9.79
N VAL A 16 4.68 10.74 -9.99
CA VAL A 16 3.86 9.74 -9.29
C VAL A 16 4.15 9.77 -7.80
N ILE A 17 5.43 9.84 -7.42
CA ILE A 17 5.82 9.94 -6.01
C ILE A 17 5.33 11.26 -5.42
N HIS A 18 5.39 12.37 -6.17
CA HIS A 18 4.89 13.67 -5.73
C HIS A 18 3.39 13.61 -5.38
N ASP A 19 2.56 13.04 -6.25
CA ASP A 19 1.12 12.92 -6.01
C ASP A 19 0.82 11.95 -4.86
N CYS A 20 1.57 10.86 -4.74
CA CYS A 20 1.49 9.95 -3.60
C CYS A 20 1.82 10.66 -2.27
N VAL A 21 2.90 11.45 -2.23
CA VAL A 21 3.31 12.25 -1.06
C VAL A 21 2.22 13.28 -0.71
N THR A 22 1.63 13.91 -1.71
CA THR A 22 0.55 14.87 -1.52
C THR A 22 -0.68 14.20 -0.90
N ALA A 23 -1.10 13.04 -1.42
CA ALA A 23 -2.21 12.25 -0.87
C ALA A 23 -1.94 11.73 0.55
N LEU A 24 -0.69 11.49 0.92
CA LEU A 24 -0.27 11.07 2.27
C LEU A 24 -0.34 12.19 3.33
N GLY A 25 -0.55 13.44 2.91
CA GLY A 25 -0.60 14.62 3.78
C GLY A 25 0.56 15.60 3.57
N GLY A 26 1.28 15.48 2.46
CA GLY A 26 2.24 16.47 1.98
C GLY A 26 3.68 16.28 2.45
N PHE A 27 4.56 17.06 1.83
CA PHE A 27 6.02 16.93 1.93
C PHE A 27 6.54 17.06 3.36
N LYS A 28 5.98 17.94 4.19
CA LYS A 28 6.43 18.12 5.58
C LYS A 28 6.18 16.87 6.42
N LYS A 29 4.99 16.28 6.30
CA LYS A 29 4.59 15.08 7.04
C LYS A 29 5.40 13.87 6.59
N VAL A 30 5.47 13.64 5.27
CA VAL A 30 6.19 12.49 4.72
C VAL A 30 7.71 12.65 4.89
N GLY A 31 8.25 13.86 4.74
CA GLY A 31 9.66 14.14 5.00
C GLY A 31 10.06 13.84 6.44
N ASN A 32 9.29 14.31 7.43
CA ASN A 32 9.54 14.03 8.85
C ASN A 32 9.42 12.53 9.19
N MET A 33 8.63 11.78 8.43
CA MET A 33 8.51 10.33 8.58
C MET A 33 9.73 9.59 8.02
N LEU A 34 10.33 10.09 6.94
CA LEU A 34 11.54 9.52 6.34
C LEU A 34 12.80 9.84 7.16
N TRP A 35 12.91 11.09 7.61
CA TRP A 35 14.07 11.59 8.34
C TRP A 35 13.63 12.24 9.65
N PRO A 36 13.29 11.44 10.69
CA PRO A 36 12.75 11.95 11.95
C PRO A 36 13.75 12.75 12.78
N ASP A 37 15.05 12.54 12.55
CA ASP A 37 16.12 13.28 13.22
C ASP A 37 16.36 14.68 12.61
N MET A 38 15.63 15.03 11.54
CA MET A 38 15.70 16.32 10.87
C MET A 38 14.46 17.17 11.18
N PRO A 39 14.58 18.51 11.30
CA PRO A 39 13.41 19.37 11.40
C PRO A 39 12.44 19.15 10.22
N ALA A 40 11.15 19.04 10.51
CA ALA A 40 10.14 18.67 9.50
C ALA A 40 10.12 19.56 8.25
N ASP A 41 10.42 20.86 8.38
CA ASP A 41 10.49 21.77 7.24
C ASP A 41 11.70 21.46 6.33
N ASP A 42 12.85 21.14 6.91
CA ASP A 42 14.05 20.78 6.15
C ASP A 42 13.89 19.40 5.52
N ALA A 43 13.28 18.45 6.24
CA ALA A 43 12.94 17.13 5.73
C ALA A 43 11.97 17.23 4.54
N GLY A 44 10.96 18.10 4.61
CA GLY A 44 10.06 18.37 3.49
C GLY A 44 10.76 18.98 2.27
N ARG A 45 11.68 19.93 2.47
CA ARG A 45 12.49 20.53 1.39
C ARG A 45 13.45 19.51 0.76
N LYS A 46 14.04 18.63 1.57
CA LYS A 46 14.87 17.53 1.11
C LYS A 46 14.06 16.58 0.24
N LEU A 47 12.87 16.17 0.68
CA LEU A 47 11.98 15.31 -0.12
C LEU A 47 11.61 15.96 -1.46
N ALA A 48 11.23 17.25 -1.45
CA ALA A 48 10.95 17.99 -2.68
C ALA A 48 12.18 18.08 -3.60
N SER A 49 13.38 18.15 -3.02
CA SER A 49 14.63 18.15 -3.79
C SER A 49 14.93 16.79 -4.42
N CYS A 50 14.65 15.69 -3.71
CA CYS A 50 14.81 14.33 -4.24
C CYS A 50 13.89 14.04 -5.45
N LEU A 51 12.72 14.66 -5.51
CA LEU A 51 11.77 14.52 -6.61
C LEU A 51 12.01 15.51 -7.76
N ASN A 52 13.05 16.35 -7.67
CA ASN A 52 13.42 17.23 -8.78
C ASN A 52 14.43 16.51 -9.69
N PRO A 53 14.11 16.28 -10.99
CA PRO A 53 15.02 15.59 -11.90
C PRO A 53 16.34 16.34 -12.12
N ASN A 54 16.36 17.66 -11.95
CA ASN A 54 17.55 18.49 -12.11
C ASN A 54 18.48 18.51 -10.89
N LYS A 55 18.07 17.89 -9.78
CA LYS A 55 18.89 17.79 -8.56
C LYS A 55 19.55 16.42 -8.46
N ARG A 56 20.75 16.43 -7.86
CA ARG A 56 21.55 15.22 -7.62
C ARG A 56 21.01 14.37 -6.47
N GLU A 57 20.33 14.99 -5.52
CA GLU A 57 19.68 14.28 -4.41
C GLU A 57 18.59 13.36 -4.97
N LYS A 58 18.54 12.12 -4.50
CA LYS A 58 17.55 11.11 -4.88
C LYS A 58 17.13 10.35 -3.64
N LEU A 59 15.91 9.81 -3.68
CA LEU A 59 15.45 8.87 -2.67
C LEU A 59 16.25 7.57 -2.78
N ASP A 60 16.63 7.01 -1.64
CA ASP A 60 17.12 5.64 -1.61
C ASP A 60 15.96 4.62 -1.67
N LEU A 61 16.32 3.34 -1.81
CA LEU A 61 15.33 2.27 -1.94
C LEU A 61 14.50 2.06 -0.67
N SER A 62 15.09 2.31 0.50
CA SER A 62 14.43 2.17 1.80
C SER A 62 13.41 3.30 2.03
N GLU A 63 13.76 4.52 1.65
CA GLU A 63 12.91 5.70 1.68
C GLU A 63 11.71 5.53 0.75
N LEU A 64 11.95 5.10 -0.49
CA LEU A 64 10.88 4.79 -1.44
C LEU A 64 9.98 3.65 -0.92
N ARG A 65 10.56 2.60 -0.36
CA ARG A 65 9.81 1.50 0.26
C ARG A 65 8.92 2.00 1.38
N LEU A 66 9.42 2.89 2.24
CA LEU A 66 8.62 3.41 3.35
C LEU A 66 7.41 4.21 2.85
N ILE A 67 7.59 5.07 1.84
CA ILE A 67 6.48 5.78 1.20
C ILE A 67 5.43 4.80 0.69
N ARG A 68 5.82 3.72 -0.01
CA ARG A 68 4.86 2.72 -0.53
C ARG A 68 4.08 2.02 0.59
N VAL A 69 4.75 1.63 1.67
CA VAL A 69 4.11 0.94 2.80
C VAL A 69 3.11 1.87 3.49
N GLU A 70 3.48 3.12 3.72
CA GLU A 70 2.62 4.10 4.39
C GLU A 70 1.47 4.55 3.49
N ALA A 71 1.70 4.68 2.18
CA ALA A 71 0.64 4.90 1.19
C ALA A 71 -0.42 3.82 1.27
N ARG A 72 -0.01 2.54 1.26
CA ARG A 72 -0.95 1.42 1.42
C ARG A 72 -1.72 1.50 2.73
N LYS A 73 -1.06 1.78 3.86
CA LYS A 73 -1.73 1.91 5.17
C LYS A 73 -2.77 3.04 5.18
N ALA A 74 -2.53 4.11 4.43
CA ALA A 74 -3.43 5.24 4.28
C ALA A 74 -4.51 5.04 3.19
N GLY A 75 -4.57 3.87 2.52
CA GLY A 75 -5.48 3.62 1.41
C GLY A 75 -5.12 4.39 0.12
N VAL A 76 -3.88 4.88 0.02
CA VAL A 76 -3.35 5.58 -1.15
C VAL A 76 -2.62 4.55 -2.03
N HIS A 77 -3.15 4.29 -3.22
CA HIS A 77 -2.63 3.23 -4.11
C HIS A 77 -1.94 3.74 -5.38
N ILE A 78 -1.67 5.05 -5.47
CA ILE A 78 -1.12 5.73 -6.64
C ILE A 78 0.16 5.05 -7.18
N LEU A 79 1.17 4.83 -6.31
CA LEU A 79 2.42 4.18 -6.70
C LEU A 79 2.23 2.73 -7.13
N ALA A 80 1.42 1.97 -6.39
CA ALA A 80 1.19 0.55 -6.69
C ALA A 80 0.51 0.38 -8.06
N HIS A 81 -0.50 1.20 -8.36
CA HIS A 81 -1.21 1.16 -9.64
C HIS A 81 -0.31 1.57 -10.79
N TYR A 82 0.48 2.64 -10.61
CA TYR A 82 1.44 3.08 -11.61
C TYR A 82 2.48 2.00 -11.92
N GLU A 83 3.15 1.45 -10.90
CA GLU A 83 4.22 0.45 -11.08
C GLU A 83 3.71 -0.84 -11.72
N ALA A 84 2.53 -1.30 -11.30
CA ALA A 84 1.91 -2.48 -11.91
C ALA A 84 1.60 -2.23 -13.39
N ARG A 85 0.98 -1.08 -13.70
CA ARG A 85 0.65 -0.71 -15.09
C ARG A 85 1.90 -0.56 -15.95
N ASP A 86 2.92 0.11 -15.43
CA ASP A 86 4.19 0.36 -16.14
C ASP A 86 4.94 -0.94 -16.45
N ALA A 87 4.90 -1.90 -15.51
CA ALA A 87 5.47 -3.23 -15.70
C ALA A 87 4.57 -4.21 -16.50
N GLY A 88 3.39 -3.78 -16.96
CA GLY A 88 2.46 -4.62 -17.72
C GLY A 88 1.68 -5.65 -16.88
N TYR A 89 1.64 -5.46 -15.57
CA TYR A 89 0.81 -6.25 -14.66
C TYR A 89 -0.63 -5.70 -14.59
N THR A 90 -1.54 -6.57 -14.17
CA THR A 90 -2.89 -6.17 -13.77
C THR A 90 -2.85 -5.29 -12.52
N GLU A 91 -3.90 -4.48 -12.33
CA GLU A 91 -4.01 -3.59 -11.17
C GLU A 91 -3.89 -4.37 -9.85
N PRO A 92 -2.98 -3.97 -8.95
CA PRO A 92 -2.66 -4.75 -7.76
C PRO A 92 -3.82 -4.66 -6.78
N GLN A 93 -4.22 -5.81 -6.25
CA GLN A 93 -5.26 -5.87 -5.22
C GLN A 93 -4.62 -5.71 -3.84
N PRO A 94 -5.04 -4.72 -3.03
CA PRO A 94 -4.56 -4.59 -1.66
C PRO A 94 -4.89 -5.85 -0.87
N LEU A 95 -3.87 -6.49 -0.28
CA LEU A 95 -4.09 -7.52 0.72
C LEU A 95 -4.59 -6.83 1.99
N ASN A 96 -5.83 -7.04 2.40
CA ASN A 96 -6.30 -6.57 3.70
C ASN A 96 -5.96 -7.63 4.76
N PRO A 97 -5.17 -7.31 5.80
CA PRO A 97 -4.84 -8.28 6.85
C PRO A 97 -6.09 -8.79 7.58
N GLU A 98 -7.11 -7.94 7.72
CA GLU A 98 -8.40 -8.33 8.28
C GLU A 98 -9.15 -9.30 7.37
N ASP A 99 -9.09 -9.11 6.04
CA ASP A 99 -9.76 -10.00 5.10
C ASP A 99 -9.11 -11.38 5.06
N GLU A 100 -7.78 -11.47 5.15
CA GLU A 100 -7.04 -12.74 5.19
C GLU A 100 -7.33 -13.52 6.49
N ALA A 101 -7.26 -12.86 7.65
CA ALA A 101 -7.60 -13.49 8.93
C ALA A 101 -9.08 -13.89 9.00
N ALA A 102 -9.98 -13.03 8.54
CA ALA A 102 -11.41 -13.33 8.50
C ALA A 102 -11.74 -14.45 7.49
N GLN A 103 -11.03 -14.51 6.37
CA GLN A 103 -11.16 -15.58 5.40
C GLN A 103 -10.67 -16.92 5.96
N LEU A 104 -9.48 -16.95 6.57
CA LEU A 104 -8.97 -18.12 7.27
C LEU A 104 -9.92 -18.60 8.38
N GLN A 105 -10.52 -17.66 9.13
CA GLN A 105 -11.50 -18.00 10.16
C GLN A 105 -12.78 -18.59 9.58
N ARG A 106 -13.29 -18.07 8.46
CA ARG A 106 -14.44 -18.65 7.74
C ARG A 106 -14.14 -20.06 7.24
N GLU A 107 -12.95 -20.25 6.65
CA GLU A 107 -12.49 -21.56 6.15
C GLU A 107 -12.35 -22.58 7.29
N PHE A 108 -11.80 -22.17 8.44
CA PHE A 108 -11.69 -23.00 9.63
C PHE A 108 -13.07 -23.44 10.16
N ILE A 109 -14.02 -22.51 10.31
CA ILE A 109 -15.38 -22.82 10.76
C ILE A 109 -16.07 -23.81 9.81
N ALA A 110 -15.90 -23.65 8.50
CA ALA A 110 -16.45 -24.57 7.50
C ALA A 110 -15.84 -25.97 7.62
N ALA A 111 -14.52 -26.07 7.82
CA ALA A 111 -13.83 -27.34 8.01
C ALA A 111 -14.31 -28.08 9.28
N VAL A 112 -14.47 -27.37 10.40
CA VAL A 112 -14.97 -27.94 11.67
C VAL A 112 -16.38 -28.49 11.51
N LYS A 113 -17.31 -27.75 10.88
CA LYS A 113 -18.67 -28.25 10.59
C LYS A 113 -18.66 -29.49 9.69
N GLY A 114 -17.74 -29.52 8.72
CA GLY A 114 -17.52 -30.70 7.87
C GLY A 114 -17.10 -31.93 8.68
N LEU A 115 -16.16 -31.75 9.61
CA LEU A 115 -15.71 -32.81 10.52
C LEU A 115 -16.83 -33.31 11.44
N GLU A 116 -17.60 -32.41 12.07
CA GLU A 116 -18.75 -32.77 12.90
C GLU A 116 -19.77 -33.62 12.12
N THR A 117 -20.05 -33.23 10.87
CA THR A 117 -20.97 -33.95 9.99
C THR A 117 -20.46 -35.36 9.66
N LEU A 118 -19.16 -35.49 9.36
CA LEU A 118 -18.52 -36.78 9.10
C LEU A 118 -18.54 -37.66 10.34
N GLN A 119 -18.23 -37.10 11.51
CA GLN A 119 -18.23 -37.82 12.78
C GLN A 119 -19.64 -38.33 13.13
N ALA A 120 -20.68 -37.51 12.94
CA ALA A 120 -22.06 -37.92 13.15
C ALA A 120 -22.49 -39.04 12.18
N ARG A 121 -21.97 -39.05 10.95
CA ARG A 121 -22.21 -40.15 10.00
C ARG A 121 -21.49 -41.43 10.41
N MET A 122 -20.23 -41.34 10.83
CA MET A 122 -19.45 -42.47 11.31
C MET A 122 -20.12 -43.13 12.53
N ALA A 123 -20.60 -42.34 13.48
CA ALA A 123 -21.30 -42.84 14.66
C ALA A 123 -22.59 -43.61 14.30
N ARG A 124 -23.30 -43.21 13.24
CA ARG A 124 -24.50 -43.90 12.77
C ARG A 124 -24.22 -45.19 12.01
N THR A 125 -23.07 -45.32 11.36
CA THR A 125 -22.68 -46.53 10.61
C THR A 125 -22.06 -47.62 11.48
N VAL A 126 -21.69 -47.30 12.73
CA VAL A 126 -21.05 -48.23 13.68
C VAL A 126 -22.04 -48.72 14.76
N SER A 127 -23.30 -48.27 14.70
CA SER A 127 -24.43 -48.83 15.47
C SER A 127 -25.25 -49.79 14.65
#